data_AF-A0A9W5TW29-F1
#
_entry.id   AF-A0A9W5TW29-F1
#
_cell.length_a   1.000
_cell.length_b   1.000
_cell.length_c   1.000
_cell.angle_alpha   90.00
_cell.angle_beta   90.00
_cell.angle_gamma   90.00
#
_symmetry.space_group_name_H-M   'P 1'
#
loop_
_entity.id
_entity.type
_entity.pdbx_description
1 polymer ?
#
loop_
_entity_poly.entity_id
_entity_poly.type
_entity_poly.pdbx_seq_one_letter_code
_entity_poly.pdbx_strand_id
1 'polypeptide(L)'
;MKKIVNDPERVVQDMIQGLVTAHPGSVKQLPDTTVITRKDAPVSGKVGLVSGGGSGHEPAHAGYVGKGMLDAAVAGEVFTSPTPDQVLEAIKAVDSGAGVLLIIKNYTGDVMNFEMAAEMAEAEGIQVEKVVVNDDVAVEDSSFTSGRRGIAGTVFVHKIAGAMAEKGGSLQEVKAVAEKVIRNVRSMGVATSPCTVPAAGKPSFELADDEMEVGIGIHGEPGIERKKVATADEIAGELTDKIFTDLDFANSDVAVMINGLGATPEMELYIVNGKVQAILADQGMNVYKTFVGEFMTSLEMAGCSVTLLKLDNQLKELLDAPSTAPAFYS
;
A
#
# COMPACT_ATOMS: atom_id res chain seq x y z
N MET A 1 10.21 -14.73 20.99
CA MET A 1 10.17 -13.69 19.95
C MET A 1 11.52 -13.61 19.27
N LYS A 2 11.59 -13.75 17.94
CA LYS A 2 12.82 -13.60 17.14
C LYS A 2 12.73 -12.31 16.32
N LYS A 3 13.06 -11.16 16.92
CA LYS A 3 13.02 -9.84 16.27
C LYS A 3 14.24 -9.01 16.65
N ILE A 4 14.70 -8.18 15.72
CA ILE A 4 15.80 -7.23 15.95
C ILE A 4 15.19 -5.90 16.37
N VAL A 5 14.88 -5.77 17.66
CA VAL A 5 14.26 -4.58 18.25
C VAL A 5 14.88 -4.31 19.62
N ASN A 6 14.89 -3.04 20.04
CA ASN A 6 15.33 -2.67 21.38
C ASN A 6 14.22 -2.91 22.40
N ASP A 7 13.13 -2.13 22.25
CA ASP A 7 11.94 -2.17 23.09
C ASP A 7 10.71 -2.42 22.21
N PRO A 8 9.95 -3.52 22.42
CA PRO A 8 8.74 -3.82 21.65
C PRO A 8 7.67 -2.72 21.65
N GLU A 9 7.64 -1.85 22.68
CA GLU A 9 6.69 -0.74 22.76
C GLU A 9 7.16 0.51 22.01
N ARG A 10 8.42 0.54 21.55
CA ARG A 10 9.03 1.70 20.88
C ARG A 10 9.42 1.45 19.44
N VAL A 11 8.97 0.32 18.86
CA VAL A 11 9.39 -0.14 17.54
C VAL A 11 9.10 0.89 16.44
N VAL A 12 7.96 1.59 16.52
CA VAL A 12 7.56 2.59 15.53
C VAL A 12 8.46 3.82 15.63
N GLN A 13 8.74 4.30 16.84
CA GLN A 13 9.58 5.48 17.05
C GLN A 13 11.04 5.22 16.64
N ASP A 14 11.57 4.04 17.00
CA ASP A 14 12.92 3.61 16.60
C ASP A 14 13.03 3.48 15.07
N MET A 15 11.99 2.93 14.42
CA MET A 15 11.90 2.83 12.96
C MET A 15 11.88 4.21 12.29
N ILE A 16 11.03 5.14 12.76
CA ILE A 16 10.95 6.51 12.20
C ILE A 16 12.31 7.21 12.32
N GLN A 17 12.96 7.12 13.48
CA GLN A 17 14.29 7.68 13.68
C GLN A 17 15.31 7.06 12.70
N GLY A 18 15.27 5.75 12.50
CA GLY A 18 16.11 5.04 11.53
C GLY A 18 15.90 5.54 10.10
N LEU A 19 14.63 5.65 9.68
CA LEU A 19 14.25 6.13 8.35
C LEU A 19 14.75 7.57 8.08
N VAL A 20 14.52 8.49 9.01
CA VAL A 20 14.94 9.89 8.88
C VAL A 20 16.47 9.99 8.84
N THR A 21 17.16 9.17 9.62
CA THR A 21 18.64 9.14 9.64
C THR A 21 19.23 8.54 8.36
N ALA A 22 18.55 7.58 7.74
CA ALA A 22 18.96 6.99 6.46
C ALA A 22 18.73 7.93 5.27
N HIS A 23 17.72 8.80 5.35
CA HIS A 23 17.33 9.70 4.24
C HIS A 23 17.26 11.19 4.66
N PRO A 24 18.33 11.76 5.25
CA PRO A 24 18.30 13.09 5.86
C PRO A 24 18.10 14.23 4.84
N GLY A 25 18.31 13.96 3.55
CA GLY A 25 18.05 14.90 2.45
C GLY A 25 16.62 14.86 1.90
N SER A 26 15.88 13.78 2.15
CA SER A 26 14.61 13.50 1.46
C SER A 26 13.40 13.63 2.36
N VAL A 27 13.49 13.15 3.61
CA VAL A 27 12.37 13.10 4.55
C VAL A 27 12.75 13.74 5.89
N LYS A 28 11.72 14.14 6.65
CA LYS A 28 11.83 14.63 8.03
C LYS A 28 10.62 14.13 8.84
N GLN A 29 10.84 13.85 10.13
CA GLN A 29 9.74 13.66 11.07
C GLN A 29 9.22 15.03 11.49
N LEU A 30 7.89 15.18 11.55
CA LEU A 30 7.27 16.36 12.17
C LEU A 30 7.43 16.25 13.70
N PRO A 31 7.94 17.29 14.40
CA PRO A 31 8.25 17.20 15.83
C PRO A 31 7.09 16.67 16.68
N ASP A 32 7.40 15.79 17.63
CA ASP A 32 6.44 15.21 18.59
C ASP A 32 5.28 14.41 17.97
N THR A 33 5.40 14.00 16.70
CA THR A 33 4.42 13.18 15.98
C THR A 33 5.04 11.92 15.39
N THR A 34 4.20 11.01 14.90
CA THR A 34 4.63 9.89 14.04
C THR A 34 4.51 10.18 12.55
N VAL A 35 4.42 11.46 12.18
CA VAL A 35 4.28 11.89 10.78
C VAL A 35 5.65 12.04 10.13
N ILE A 36 5.84 11.34 9.01
CA ILE A 36 6.98 11.52 8.11
C ILE A 36 6.53 12.39 6.94
N THR A 37 7.27 13.45 6.65
CA THR A 37 7.01 14.35 5.52
C THR A 37 8.21 14.43 4.60
N ARG A 38 7.98 14.86 3.35
CA ARG A 38 9.08 15.33 2.51
C ARG A 38 9.79 16.48 3.19
N LYS A 39 11.11 16.56 3.00
CA LYS A 39 11.90 17.64 3.60
C LYS A 39 11.45 19.03 3.13
N ASP A 40 11.07 19.13 1.86
CA ASP A 40 10.58 20.35 1.18
C ASP A 40 9.06 20.56 1.28
N ALA A 41 8.33 19.78 2.09
CA ALA A 41 6.91 20.02 2.33
C ALA A 41 6.66 21.27 3.21
N PRO A 42 5.59 22.05 2.95
CA PRO A 42 4.66 21.90 1.83
C PRO A 42 5.25 22.40 0.50
N VAL A 43 4.87 21.76 -0.61
CA VAL A 43 5.36 22.13 -1.94
C VAL A 43 4.42 23.17 -2.56
N SER A 44 4.89 24.41 -2.69
CA SER A 44 4.08 25.55 -3.15
C SER A 44 3.30 25.26 -4.44
N GLY A 45 1.98 25.47 -4.38
CA GLY A 45 1.08 25.35 -5.54
C GLY A 45 0.79 23.91 -5.98
N LYS A 46 1.12 22.91 -5.17
CA LYS A 46 0.91 21.49 -5.46
C LYS A 46 -0.10 20.90 -4.48
N VAL A 47 -1.00 20.06 -4.97
CA VAL A 47 -1.85 19.24 -4.11
C VAL A 47 -0.97 18.40 -3.17
N GLY A 48 -1.23 18.48 -1.87
CA GLY A 48 -0.57 17.63 -0.87
C GLY A 48 -1.15 16.23 -0.88
N LEU A 49 -0.30 15.20 -0.80
CA LEU A 49 -0.74 13.81 -0.69
C LEU A 49 -0.38 13.22 0.67
N VAL A 50 -1.38 12.73 1.39
CA VAL A 50 -1.22 12.06 2.67
C VAL A 50 -1.78 10.64 2.60
N SER A 51 -1.02 9.68 3.11
CA SER A 51 -1.51 8.33 3.41
C SER A 51 -0.99 7.88 4.77
N GLY A 52 -1.33 6.68 5.20
CA GLY A 52 -0.93 6.14 6.47
C GLY A 52 -1.69 4.88 6.85
N GLY A 53 -1.60 4.54 8.12
CA GLY A 53 -2.18 3.34 8.70
C GLY A 53 -1.26 2.75 9.76
N GLY A 54 -1.58 1.54 10.22
CA GLY A 54 -0.69 0.82 11.13
C GLY A 54 0.70 0.58 10.55
N SER A 55 1.70 0.60 11.44
CA SER A 55 3.06 0.19 11.07
C SER A 55 3.14 -1.33 10.88
N GLY A 56 4.23 -1.81 10.26
CA GLY A 56 4.46 -3.23 9.98
C GLY A 56 4.17 -3.64 8.54
N HIS A 57 4.01 -2.65 7.64
CA HIS A 57 3.82 -2.87 6.21
C HIS A 57 4.95 -2.26 5.38
N GLU A 58 6.07 -1.93 6.03
CA GLU A 58 7.18 -1.23 5.41
C GLU A 58 7.64 -1.96 4.14
N PRO A 59 7.87 -1.24 3.02
CA PRO A 59 8.05 0.21 2.94
C PRO A 59 6.76 1.05 2.97
N ALA A 60 5.57 0.44 2.94
CA ALA A 60 4.32 1.18 3.04
C ALA A 60 4.16 1.79 4.46
N HIS A 61 3.92 3.10 4.63
CA HIS A 61 3.83 4.15 3.59
C HIS A 61 5.02 5.10 3.57
N ALA A 62 5.84 5.12 4.62
CA ALA A 62 6.90 6.12 4.78
C ALA A 62 8.01 6.00 3.72
N GLY A 63 8.24 4.81 3.17
CA GLY A 63 9.14 4.60 2.03
C GLY A 63 8.65 5.22 0.72
N TYR A 64 7.37 5.61 0.65
CA TYR A 64 6.74 6.27 -0.50
C TYR A 64 6.62 7.78 -0.36
N VAL A 65 7.22 8.36 0.69
CA VAL A 65 7.31 9.82 0.86
C VAL A 65 8.45 10.36 0.01
N GLY A 66 8.12 11.16 -1.00
CA GLY A 66 9.08 11.68 -1.96
C GLY A 66 8.42 12.31 -3.18
N LYS A 67 9.22 13.03 -3.98
CA LYS A 67 8.74 13.62 -5.23
C LYS A 67 8.12 12.54 -6.12
N GLY A 68 6.95 12.83 -6.69
CA GLY A 68 6.23 11.91 -7.57
C GLY A 68 5.37 10.87 -6.87
N MET A 69 5.32 10.87 -5.53
CA MET A 69 4.48 10.00 -4.71
C MET A 69 3.83 10.80 -3.56
N LEU A 70 3.96 10.34 -2.29
CA LEU A 70 3.36 10.97 -1.13
C LEU A 70 4.18 12.18 -0.64
N ASP A 71 3.49 13.17 -0.07
CA ASP A 71 4.12 14.29 0.63
C ASP A 71 4.24 14.03 2.13
N ALA A 72 3.32 13.25 2.70
CA ALA A 72 3.41 12.73 4.05
C ALA A 72 2.86 11.30 4.20
N ALA A 73 3.39 10.59 5.18
CA ALA A 73 2.88 9.32 5.66
C ALA A 73 2.71 9.38 7.19
N VAL A 74 1.59 8.87 7.69
CA VAL A 74 1.27 8.83 9.12
C VAL A 74 1.40 7.40 9.61
N ALA A 75 2.37 7.15 10.49
CA ALA A 75 2.62 5.83 11.06
C ALA A 75 1.83 5.65 12.37
N GLY A 76 0.84 4.78 12.37
CA GLY A 76 0.19 4.31 13.59
C GLY A 76 1.03 3.24 14.30
N GLU A 77 0.53 2.75 15.43
CA GLU A 77 1.11 1.56 16.08
C GLU A 77 1.04 0.34 15.16
N VAL A 78 1.78 -0.74 15.48
CA VAL A 78 1.83 -1.93 14.62
C VAL A 78 0.40 -2.48 14.39
N PHE A 79 0.00 -2.56 13.11
CA PHE A 79 -1.34 -2.97 12.65
C PHE A 79 -2.52 -2.16 13.24
N THR A 80 -2.27 -0.94 13.72
CA THR A 80 -3.29 -0.07 14.30
C THR A 80 -3.28 1.30 13.60
N SER A 81 -4.44 1.71 13.08
CA SER A 81 -4.63 3.02 12.44
C SER A 81 -4.11 4.17 13.32
N PRO A 82 -3.41 5.19 12.76
CA PRO A 82 -3.03 6.38 13.50
C PRO A 82 -4.26 7.16 13.97
N THR A 83 -4.11 7.93 15.04
CA THR A 83 -5.20 8.75 15.57
C THR A 83 -5.50 9.95 14.66
N PRO A 84 -6.74 10.48 14.67
CA PRO A 84 -7.12 11.61 13.83
C PRO A 84 -6.25 12.86 14.01
N ASP A 85 -5.76 13.13 15.22
CA ASP A 85 -4.88 14.26 15.50
C ASP A 85 -3.53 14.15 14.76
N GLN A 86 -2.94 12.96 14.68
CA GLN A 86 -1.70 12.75 13.92
C GLN A 86 -1.94 12.94 12.42
N VAL A 87 -3.09 12.49 11.92
CA VAL A 87 -3.46 12.67 10.50
C VAL A 87 -3.72 14.15 10.20
N LEU A 88 -4.36 14.88 11.10
CA LEU A 88 -4.57 16.33 10.98
C LEU A 88 -3.23 17.08 10.88
N GLU A 89 -2.25 16.76 11.72
CA GLU A 89 -0.93 17.38 11.67
C GLU A 89 -0.20 17.09 10.34
N ALA A 90 -0.40 15.89 9.76
CA ALA A 90 0.11 15.59 8.42
C ALA A 90 -0.57 16.42 7.33
N ILE A 91 -1.90 16.59 7.39
CA ILE A 91 -2.65 17.43 6.46
C ILE A 91 -2.12 18.87 6.50
N LYS A 92 -1.99 19.45 7.70
CA LYS A 92 -1.45 20.80 7.90
C LYS A 92 -0.03 20.95 7.36
N ALA A 93 0.81 19.93 7.55
CA ALA A 93 2.20 19.97 7.14
C ALA A 93 2.40 19.95 5.61
N VAL A 94 1.42 19.45 4.85
CA VAL A 94 1.51 19.35 3.38
C VAL A 94 0.57 20.30 2.63
N ASP A 95 -0.32 21.01 3.32
CA ASP A 95 -1.18 21.99 2.68
C ASP A 95 -0.36 23.18 2.16
N SER A 96 -0.39 23.36 0.83
CA SER A 96 0.24 24.48 0.14
C SER A 96 -0.77 25.54 -0.33
N GLY A 97 -2.03 25.45 0.12
CA GLY A 97 -3.16 26.23 -0.42
C GLY A 97 -3.75 25.67 -1.71
N ALA A 98 -3.32 24.48 -2.16
CA ALA A 98 -3.88 23.77 -3.32
C ALA A 98 -4.79 22.59 -2.92
N GLY A 99 -5.02 22.42 -1.61
CA GLY A 99 -5.77 21.32 -1.03
C GLY A 99 -4.94 20.04 -0.84
N VAL A 100 -5.54 19.07 -0.15
CA VAL A 100 -4.89 17.82 0.26
C VAL A 100 -5.74 16.62 -0.13
N LEU A 101 -5.14 15.60 -0.74
CA LEU A 101 -5.76 14.31 -1.01
C LEU A 101 -5.31 13.28 0.04
N LEU A 102 -6.28 12.71 0.75
CA LEU A 102 -6.09 11.54 1.61
C LEU A 102 -6.26 10.26 0.78
N ILE A 103 -5.24 9.39 0.78
CA ILE A 103 -5.30 8.05 0.19
C ILE A 103 -5.39 7.04 1.33
N ILE A 104 -6.56 6.43 1.50
CA ILE A 104 -6.92 5.63 2.67
C ILE A 104 -7.06 4.17 2.24
N LYS A 105 -6.40 3.23 2.93
CA LYS A 105 -6.66 1.80 2.73
C LYS A 105 -8.01 1.44 3.36
N ASN A 106 -8.81 0.59 2.72
CA ASN A 106 -10.13 0.25 3.26
C ASN A 106 -10.03 -0.71 4.47
N TYR A 107 -9.78 -0.13 5.63
CA TYR A 107 -9.94 -0.75 6.95
C TYR A 107 -10.77 0.20 7.81
N THR A 108 -11.68 -0.34 8.61
CA THR A 108 -12.65 0.47 9.37
C THR A 108 -11.97 1.52 10.24
N GLY A 109 -10.87 1.17 10.92
CA GLY A 109 -10.09 2.11 11.73
C GLY A 109 -9.35 3.16 10.91
N ASP A 110 -8.84 2.80 9.73
CA ASP A 110 -8.18 3.74 8.81
C ASP A 110 -9.21 4.75 8.27
N VAL A 111 -10.34 4.26 7.75
CA VAL A 111 -11.42 5.10 7.22
C VAL A 111 -11.95 6.05 8.30
N MET A 112 -12.37 5.53 9.45
CA MET A 112 -12.92 6.36 10.53
C MET A 112 -11.94 7.47 10.97
N ASN A 113 -10.67 7.14 11.19
CA ASN A 113 -9.71 8.11 11.71
C ASN A 113 -9.34 9.18 10.68
N PHE A 114 -9.14 8.79 9.42
CA PHE A 114 -8.82 9.74 8.34
C PHE A 114 -10.02 10.61 7.96
N GLU A 115 -11.24 10.08 8.01
CA GLU A 115 -12.45 10.88 7.80
C GLU A 115 -12.64 11.93 8.90
N MET A 116 -12.44 11.55 10.16
CA MET A 116 -12.46 12.50 11.28
C MET A 116 -11.39 13.59 11.11
N ALA A 117 -10.18 13.22 10.71
CA ALA A 117 -9.10 14.19 10.46
C ALA A 117 -9.42 15.14 9.29
N ALA A 118 -10.08 14.65 8.24
CA ALA A 118 -10.54 15.49 7.13
C ALA A 118 -11.57 16.53 7.62
N GLU A 119 -12.56 16.10 8.40
CA GLU A 119 -13.57 17.01 8.98
C GLU A 119 -12.92 18.08 9.89
N MET A 120 -11.93 17.68 10.70
CA MET A 120 -11.17 18.60 11.53
C MET A 120 -10.38 19.62 10.69
N ALA A 121 -9.73 19.18 9.60
CA ALA A 121 -8.97 20.05 8.70
C ALA A 121 -9.88 21.02 7.92
N GLU A 122 -11.04 20.55 7.46
CA GLU A 122 -12.06 21.38 6.81
C GLU A 122 -12.60 22.46 7.75
N ALA A 123 -12.78 22.14 9.04
CA ALA A 123 -13.15 23.12 10.06
C ALA A 123 -12.06 24.19 10.29
N GLU A 124 -10.79 23.87 9.99
CA GLU A 124 -9.67 24.82 9.97
C GLU A 124 -9.48 25.53 8.61
N GLY A 125 -10.35 25.27 7.64
CA GLY A 125 -10.36 25.92 6.33
C GLY A 125 -9.45 25.28 5.29
N ILE A 126 -8.91 24.09 5.54
CA ILE A 126 -8.11 23.33 4.58
C ILE A 126 -9.04 22.54 3.67
N GLN A 127 -8.89 22.68 2.35
CA GLN A 127 -9.64 21.87 1.40
C GLN A 127 -9.08 20.45 1.37
N VAL A 128 -9.88 19.47 1.78
CA VAL A 128 -9.48 18.06 1.80
C VAL A 128 -10.41 17.24 0.90
N GLU A 129 -9.82 16.31 0.14
CA GLU A 129 -10.54 15.26 -0.55
C GLU A 129 -9.97 13.91 -0.12
N LYS A 130 -10.74 12.84 -0.34
CA LYS A 130 -10.32 11.48 0.03
C LYS A 130 -10.66 10.45 -1.04
N VAL A 131 -9.85 9.41 -1.10
CA VAL A 131 -10.13 8.16 -1.83
C VAL A 131 -9.86 6.97 -0.92
N VAL A 132 -10.69 5.93 -1.08
CA VAL A 132 -10.58 4.68 -0.31
C VAL A 132 -10.17 3.56 -1.26
N VAL A 133 -9.02 2.95 -1.03
CA VAL A 133 -8.46 1.86 -1.84
C VAL A 133 -8.98 0.52 -1.33
N ASN A 134 -9.59 -0.25 -2.23
CA ASN A 134 -10.30 -1.50 -1.94
C ASN A 134 -10.00 -2.58 -2.99
N ASP A 135 -8.72 -2.79 -3.29
CA ASP A 135 -8.22 -3.60 -4.40
C ASP A 135 -8.20 -5.11 -4.15
N ASP A 136 -8.32 -5.56 -2.90
CA ASP A 136 -8.29 -6.98 -2.55
C ASP A 136 -9.56 -7.72 -3.00
N VAL A 137 -9.42 -8.73 -3.87
CA VAL A 137 -10.55 -9.53 -4.38
C VAL A 137 -10.88 -10.75 -3.54
N ALA A 138 -10.18 -10.98 -2.42
CA ALA A 138 -10.39 -12.16 -1.59
C ALA A 138 -11.77 -12.16 -0.93
N VAL A 139 -12.15 -11.07 -0.25
CA VAL A 139 -13.35 -11.01 0.59
C VAL A 139 -14.10 -9.71 0.37
N GLU A 140 -15.44 -9.80 0.33
CA GLU A 140 -16.32 -8.63 0.21
C GLU A 140 -16.62 -7.97 1.56
N ASP A 141 -16.48 -8.67 2.69
CA ASP A 141 -16.55 -8.12 4.04
C ASP A 141 -15.58 -8.90 4.96
N SER A 142 -14.99 -8.23 5.95
CA SER A 142 -14.13 -8.88 6.95
C SER A 142 -14.38 -8.33 8.36
N SER A 143 -13.78 -8.94 9.38
CA SER A 143 -13.91 -8.46 10.78
C SER A 143 -13.41 -7.02 10.98
N PHE A 144 -12.58 -6.50 10.07
CA PHE A 144 -11.93 -5.20 10.18
C PHE A 144 -12.27 -4.24 9.03
N THR A 145 -13.16 -4.65 8.10
CA THR A 145 -13.49 -3.86 6.90
C THR A 145 -14.94 -4.06 6.49
N SER A 146 -15.61 -2.98 6.10
CA SER A 146 -16.84 -3.06 5.28
C SER A 146 -16.45 -2.93 3.80
N GLY A 147 -16.83 -3.90 2.98
CA GLY A 147 -16.30 -4.00 1.63
C GLY A 147 -14.93 -4.70 1.57
N ARG A 148 -14.30 -4.61 0.39
CA ARG A 148 -12.97 -5.16 0.12
C ARG A 148 -11.86 -4.42 0.83
N ARG A 149 -10.82 -5.13 1.25
CA ARG A 149 -9.62 -4.55 1.88
C ARG A 149 -8.78 -3.74 0.87
N GLY A 150 -8.02 -2.78 1.37
CA GLY A 150 -6.96 -2.10 0.61
C GLY A 150 -5.59 -2.71 0.90
N ILE A 151 -4.91 -3.23 -0.13
CA ILE A 151 -3.60 -3.89 -0.01
C ILE A 151 -2.59 -3.30 -1.01
N ALA A 152 -1.71 -4.10 -1.59
CA ALA A 152 -0.54 -3.67 -2.38
C ALA A 152 -0.89 -2.74 -3.57
N GLY A 153 -2.10 -2.82 -4.14
CA GLY A 153 -2.57 -1.92 -5.20
C GLY A 153 -2.61 -0.45 -4.79
N THR A 154 -2.65 -0.17 -3.49
CA THR A 154 -2.49 1.19 -2.92
C THR A 154 -1.22 1.88 -3.42
N VAL A 155 -0.13 1.15 -3.64
CA VAL A 155 1.15 1.72 -4.11
C VAL A 155 1.01 2.33 -5.51
N PHE A 156 0.19 1.74 -6.38
CA PHE A 156 -0.12 2.34 -7.69
C PHE A 156 -0.93 3.64 -7.56
N VAL A 157 -1.83 3.71 -6.57
CA VAL A 157 -2.60 4.93 -6.29
C VAL A 157 -1.65 6.05 -5.86
N HIS A 158 -0.73 5.76 -4.94
CA HIS A 158 0.32 6.70 -4.51
C HIS A 158 1.14 7.20 -5.69
N LYS A 159 1.62 6.28 -6.54
CA LYS A 159 2.49 6.60 -7.68
C LYS A 159 1.82 7.49 -8.71
N ILE A 160 0.58 7.16 -9.08
CA ILE A 160 -0.12 7.84 -10.18
C ILE A 160 -0.75 9.15 -9.71
N ALA A 161 -1.32 9.18 -8.50
CA ALA A 161 -1.83 10.42 -7.91
C ALA A 161 -0.69 11.41 -7.63
N GLY A 162 0.44 10.92 -7.07
CA GLY A 162 1.62 11.74 -6.83
C GLY A 162 2.20 12.33 -8.11
N ALA A 163 2.29 11.52 -9.18
CA ALA A 163 2.71 12.01 -10.50
C ALA A 163 1.75 13.07 -11.07
N MET A 164 0.44 12.95 -10.88
CA MET A 164 -0.53 13.95 -11.33
C MET A 164 -0.39 15.25 -10.54
N ALA A 165 -0.18 15.17 -9.23
CA ALA A 165 0.05 16.34 -8.40
C ALA A 165 1.36 17.05 -8.79
N GLU A 166 2.46 16.32 -9.04
CA GLU A 166 3.71 16.93 -9.52
C GLU A 166 3.60 17.61 -10.89
N LYS A 167 2.63 17.22 -11.73
CA LYS A 167 2.31 17.92 -12.98
C LYS A 167 1.51 19.21 -12.77
N GLY A 168 1.14 19.55 -11.53
CA GLY A 168 0.31 20.69 -11.19
C GLY A 168 -1.19 20.45 -11.41
N GLY A 169 -1.63 19.19 -11.42
CA GLY A 169 -3.06 18.86 -11.48
C GLY A 169 -3.81 19.41 -10.26
N SER A 170 -5.03 19.86 -10.49
CA SER A 170 -5.95 20.30 -9.43
C SER A 170 -6.33 19.15 -8.50
N LEU A 171 -6.80 19.46 -7.29
CA LEU A 171 -7.25 18.44 -6.32
C LEU A 171 -8.26 17.47 -6.93
N GLN A 172 -9.19 17.98 -7.76
CA GLN A 172 -10.19 17.17 -8.45
C GLN A 172 -9.58 16.24 -9.51
N GLU A 173 -8.58 16.71 -10.28
CA GLU A 173 -7.88 15.88 -11.26
C GLU A 173 -7.03 14.79 -10.59
N VAL A 174 -6.36 15.13 -9.48
CA VAL A 174 -5.59 14.17 -8.68
C VAL A 174 -6.52 13.11 -8.07
N LYS A 175 -7.66 13.51 -7.49
CA LYS A 175 -8.69 12.59 -7.01
C LYS A 175 -9.21 11.70 -8.13
N ALA A 176 -9.57 12.28 -9.27
CA ALA A 176 -10.16 11.55 -10.40
C ALA A 176 -9.21 10.47 -10.94
N VAL A 177 -7.91 10.75 -11.02
CA VAL A 177 -6.94 9.74 -11.45
C VAL A 177 -6.69 8.67 -10.38
N ALA A 178 -6.70 9.04 -9.10
CA ALA A 178 -6.60 8.08 -8.00
C ALA A 178 -7.77 7.09 -8.00
N GLU A 179 -9.01 7.59 -8.12
CA GLU A 179 -10.21 6.75 -8.25
C GLU A 179 -10.18 5.89 -9.52
N LYS A 180 -9.62 6.42 -10.62
CA LYS A 180 -9.43 5.65 -11.85
C LYS A 180 -8.48 4.47 -11.62
N VAL A 181 -7.40 4.64 -10.88
CA VAL A 181 -6.52 3.53 -10.50
C VAL A 181 -7.29 2.51 -9.66
N ILE A 182 -7.99 2.96 -8.61
CA ILE A 182 -8.77 2.08 -7.71
C ILE A 182 -9.79 1.22 -8.48
N ARG A 183 -10.49 1.80 -9.46
CA ARG A 183 -11.43 1.04 -10.31
C ARG A 183 -10.76 -0.02 -11.20
N ASN A 184 -9.48 0.16 -11.54
CA ASN A 184 -8.74 -0.65 -12.51
C ASN A 184 -7.66 -1.55 -11.90
N VAL A 185 -7.48 -1.52 -10.59
CA VAL A 185 -6.47 -2.32 -9.87
C VAL A 185 -7.12 -3.41 -9.05
N ARG A 186 -6.58 -4.63 -9.13
CA ARG A 186 -7.03 -5.78 -8.35
C ARG A 186 -5.85 -6.57 -7.81
N SER A 187 -6.01 -7.08 -6.60
CA SER A 187 -4.96 -7.78 -5.87
C SER A 187 -5.50 -9.04 -5.20
N MET A 188 -4.68 -10.08 -5.13
CA MET A 188 -4.98 -11.31 -4.40
C MET A 188 -3.71 -11.84 -3.74
N GLY A 189 -3.80 -12.24 -2.48
CA GLY A 189 -2.65 -12.69 -1.67
C GLY A 189 -2.73 -14.15 -1.21
N VAL A 190 -1.61 -14.68 -0.76
CA VAL A 190 -1.49 -15.96 -0.06
C VAL A 190 -0.39 -15.86 1.00
N ALA A 191 -0.57 -16.52 2.15
CA ALA A 191 0.49 -16.73 3.14
C ALA A 191 0.80 -18.21 3.34
N THR A 192 2.07 -18.51 3.54
CA THR A 192 2.58 -19.83 3.95
C THR A 192 3.09 -19.83 5.39
N SER A 193 3.22 -18.65 6.02
CA SER A 193 3.48 -18.54 7.45
C SER A 193 2.90 -17.25 8.04
N PRO A 194 2.55 -17.24 9.34
CA PRO A 194 2.09 -16.04 10.01
C PRO A 194 3.23 -15.09 10.36
N CYS A 195 2.88 -13.83 10.60
CA CYS A 195 3.77 -12.86 11.25
C CYS A 195 3.54 -12.83 12.77
N THR A 196 4.48 -12.24 13.51
CA THR A 196 4.33 -11.99 14.96
C THR A 196 4.29 -10.50 15.21
N VAL A 197 3.22 -9.98 15.83
CA VAL A 197 3.18 -8.59 16.30
C VAL A 197 4.12 -8.45 17.51
N PRO A 198 5.09 -7.51 17.52
CA PRO A 198 6.07 -7.37 18.60
C PRO A 198 5.43 -7.27 19.99
N ALA A 199 4.42 -6.42 20.16
CA ALA A 199 3.75 -6.25 21.46
C ALA A 199 2.96 -7.51 21.92
N ALA A 200 2.41 -8.28 20.97
CA ALA A 200 1.63 -9.48 21.30
C ALA A 200 2.52 -10.71 21.61
N GLY A 201 3.72 -10.78 21.03
CA GLY A 201 4.72 -11.83 21.28
C GLY A 201 4.34 -13.23 20.77
N LYS A 202 3.19 -13.38 20.09
CA LYS A 202 2.67 -14.63 19.51
C LYS A 202 2.29 -14.43 18.03
N PRO A 203 2.25 -15.51 17.23
CA PRO A 203 1.80 -15.46 15.84
C PRO A 203 0.39 -14.85 15.71
N SER A 204 0.15 -14.14 14.61
CA SER A 204 -1.15 -13.52 14.29
C SER A 204 -2.25 -14.54 14.01
N PHE A 205 -1.88 -15.70 13.45
CA PHE A 205 -2.74 -16.86 13.21
C PHE A 205 -1.90 -18.14 13.23
N GLU A 206 -2.57 -19.29 13.14
CA GLU A 206 -1.93 -20.62 13.11
C GLU A 206 -2.18 -21.29 11.76
N LEU A 207 -1.12 -21.86 11.19
CA LEU A 207 -1.13 -22.79 10.05
C LEU A 207 -0.29 -24.02 10.41
N ALA A 208 -0.70 -25.19 9.92
CA ALA A 208 0.17 -26.36 9.99
C ALA A 208 1.37 -26.23 9.04
N ASP A 209 2.42 -27.03 9.27
CA ASP A 209 3.68 -26.96 8.51
C ASP A 209 3.51 -27.19 6.99
N ASP A 210 2.43 -27.85 6.57
CA ASP A 210 2.11 -28.11 5.16
C ASP A 210 0.92 -27.30 4.64
N GLU A 211 0.48 -26.25 5.35
CA GLU A 211 -0.66 -25.41 4.99
C GLU A 211 -0.28 -24.02 4.47
N MET A 212 -1.16 -23.45 3.66
CA MET A 212 -1.18 -22.06 3.22
C MET A 212 -2.59 -21.48 3.38
N GLU A 213 -2.68 -20.16 3.50
CA GLU A 213 -3.94 -19.42 3.58
C GLU A 213 -4.09 -18.49 2.38
N VAL A 214 -5.06 -18.79 1.52
CA VAL A 214 -5.36 -18.02 0.31
C VAL A 214 -6.29 -16.87 0.66
N GLY A 215 -5.98 -15.68 0.15
CA GLY A 215 -6.77 -14.48 0.36
C GLY A 215 -6.58 -13.86 1.75
N ILE A 216 -5.45 -14.10 2.41
CA ILE A 216 -5.17 -13.52 3.72
C ILE A 216 -5.02 -12.00 3.65
N GLY A 217 -5.44 -11.30 4.71
CA GLY A 217 -5.24 -9.86 4.86
C GLY A 217 -3.84 -9.49 5.37
N ILE A 218 -3.45 -8.23 5.21
CA ILE A 218 -2.11 -7.75 5.59
C ILE A 218 -1.92 -7.62 7.11
N HIS A 219 -2.97 -7.73 7.92
CA HIS A 219 -2.86 -7.77 9.38
C HIS A 219 -3.06 -9.21 9.93
N GLY A 220 -3.07 -10.22 9.05
CA GLY A 220 -3.34 -11.61 9.41
C GLY A 220 -4.83 -11.94 9.53
N GLU A 221 -5.72 -11.12 8.95
CA GLU A 221 -7.14 -11.43 8.87
C GLU A 221 -7.38 -12.70 8.05
N PRO A 222 -8.31 -13.57 8.47
CA PRO A 222 -8.61 -14.80 7.76
C PRO A 222 -8.87 -14.59 6.27
N GLY A 223 -8.35 -15.52 5.48
CA GLY A 223 -8.58 -15.58 4.05
C GLY A 223 -9.85 -16.33 3.68
N ILE A 224 -9.93 -16.72 2.40
CA ILE A 224 -11.07 -17.48 1.86
C ILE A 224 -10.95 -18.98 2.09
N GLU A 225 -9.72 -19.49 2.15
CA GLU A 225 -9.46 -20.91 2.20
C GLU A 225 -8.09 -21.20 2.84
N ARG A 226 -8.06 -22.19 3.72
CA ARG A 226 -6.83 -22.86 4.15
C ARG A 226 -6.73 -24.21 3.47
N LYS A 227 -5.57 -24.50 2.91
CA LYS A 227 -5.30 -25.78 2.23
C LYS A 227 -3.82 -26.10 2.25
N LYS A 228 -3.46 -27.28 1.75
CA LYS A 228 -2.05 -27.66 1.62
C LYS A 228 -1.29 -26.71 0.70
N VAL A 229 -0.03 -26.46 1.02
CA VAL A 229 0.88 -25.70 0.16
C VAL A 229 0.90 -26.33 -1.23
N ALA A 230 0.50 -25.56 -2.23
CA ALA A 230 0.52 -25.94 -3.63
C ALA A 230 1.84 -25.51 -4.29
N THR A 231 2.05 -25.92 -5.54
CA THR A 231 3.19 -25.41 -6.32
C THR A 231 3.01 -23.93 -6.63
N ALA A 232 4.13 -23.21 -6.86
CA ALA A 232 4.08 -21.80 -7.24
C ALA A 232 3.22 -21.55 -8.51
N ASP A 233 3.20 -22.52 -9.43
CA ASP A 233 2.39 -22.45 -10.65
C ASP A 233 0.88 -22.50 -10.36
N GLU A 234 0.46 -23.40 -9.47
CA GLU A 234 -0.93 -23.53 -9.03
C GLU A 234 -1.38 -22.31 -8.22
N ILE A 235 -0.51 -21.83 -7.33
CA ILE A 235 -0.73 -20.60 -6.55
C ILE A 235 -0.92 -19.42 -7.51
N ALA A 236 0.02 -19.19 -8.43
CA ALA A 236 -0.07 -18.09 -9.38
C ALA A 236 -1.36 -18.15 -10.20
N GLY A 237 -1.73 -19.34 -10.69
CA GLY A 237 -2.97 -19.58 -11.42
C GLY A 237 -4.20 -19.17 -10.61
N GLU A 238 -4.30 -19.67 -9.37
CA GLU A 238 -5.43 -19.36 -8.50
C GLU A 238 -5.55 -17.86 -8.18
N LEU A 239 -4.43 -17.20 -7.85
CA LEU A 239 -4.43 -15.76 -7.56
C LEU A 239 -4.89 -14.95 -8.78
N THR A 240 -4.40 -15.28 -9.98
CA THR A 240 -4.81 -14.60 -11.21
C THR A 240 -6.25 -14.88 -11.60
N ASP A 241 -6.73 -16.11 -11.44
CA ASP A 241 -8.10 -16.49 -11.76
C ASP A 241 -9.12 -15.72 -10.90
N LYS A 242 -8.80 -15.52 -9.62
CA LYS A 242 -9.62 -14.67 -8.73
C LYS A 242 -9.64 -13.22 -9.19
N ILE A 243 -8.50 -12.68 -9.61
CA ILE A 243 -8.41 -11.31 -10.15
C ILE A 243 -9.25 -11.17 -11.43
N PHE A 244 -9.17 -12.12 -12.36
CA PHE A 244 -9.92 -12.08 -13.62
C PHE A 244 -11.42 -12.30 -13.45
N THR A 245 -11.83 -13.04 -12.43
CA THR A 245 -13.25 -13.20 -12.08
C THR A 245 -13.87 -11.86 -11.70
N ASP A 246 -13.07 -10.98 -11.09
CA ASP A 246 -13.55 -9.70 -10.60
C ASP A 246 -13.54 -8.57 -11.64
N LEU A 247 -12.48 -8.51 -12.45
CA LEU A 247 -12.32 -7.49 -13.49
C LEU A 247 -11.77 -8.12 -14.76
N ASP A 248 -12.39 -7.79 -15.89
CA ASP A 248 -11.92 -8.25 -17.20
C ASP A 248 -10.69 -7.46 -17.67
N PHE A 249 -9.55 -8.16 -17.75
CA PHE A 249 -8.28 -7.65 -18.26
C PHE A 249 -7.97 -8.10 -19.70
N ALA A 250 -8.84 -8.86 -20.37
CA ALA A 250 -8.56 -9.40 -21.70
C ALA A 250 -8.18 -8.31 -22.70
N ASN A 251 -7.15 -8.59 -23.51
CA ASN A 251 -6.64 -7.69 -24.55
C ASN A 251 -6.29 -6.27 -24.06
N SER A 252 -5.83 -6.14 -22.81
CA SER A 252 -5.46 -4.85 -22.22
C SER A 252 -3.96 -4.72 -21.96
N ASP A 253 -3.50 -3.48 -21.83
CA ASP A 253 -2.19 -3.20 -21.27
C ASP A 253 -2.25 -3.28 -19.75
N VAL A 254 -1.29 -3.96 -19.13
CA VAL A 254 -1.29 -4.17 -17.68
C VAL A 254 0.06 -3.85 -17.05
N ALA A 255 0.02 -3.24 -15.87
CA ALA A 255 1.15 -3.27 -14.94
C ALA A 255 0.95 -4.43 -13.95
N VAL A 256 2.02 -5.16 -13.68
CA VAL A 256 2.04 -6.32 -12.78
C VAL A 256 2.91 -6.01 -11.59
N MET A 257 2.42 -6.29 -10.38
CA MET A 257 3.23 -6.27 -9.17
C MET A 257 3.15 -7.63 -8.46
N ILE A 258 4.30 -8.26 -8.28
CA ILE A 258 4.49 -9.44 -7.45
C ILE A 258 5.10 -8.97 -6.13
N ASN A 259 4.26 -8.86 -5.12
CA ASN A 259 4.60 -8.29 -3.82
C ASN A 259 4.87 -9.42 -2.81
N GLY A 260 6.05 -9.43 -2.20
CA GLY A 260 6.36 -10.27 -1.05
C GLY A 260 5.73 -9.71 0.23
N LEU A 261 5.25 -10.60 1.12
CA LEU A 261 4.65 -10.21 2.40
C LEU A 261 5.68 -10.04 3.53
N GLY A 262 6.98 -10.19 3.23
CA GLY A 262 8.10 -9.79 4.09
C GLY A 262 9.15 -10.86 4.38
N ALA A 263 8.80 -12.15 4.33
CA ALA A 263 9.76 -13.24 4.55
C ALA A 263 9.90 -14.21 3.36
N THR A 264 9.28 -13.91 2.21
CA THR A 264 9.41 -14.71 1.00
C THR A 264 10.65 -14.31 0.21
N PRO A 265 11.60 -15.24 -0.01
CA PRO A 265 12.79 -14.97 -0.82
C PRO A 265 12.45 -14.43 -2.21
N GLU A 266 13.23 -13.47 -2.69
CA GLU A 266 13.02 -12.85 -4.00
C GLU A 266 13.00 -13.88 -5.15
N MET A 267 13.78 -14.96 -5.04
CA MET A 267 13.76 -16.05 -6.02
C MET A 267 12.39 -16.73 -6.15
N GLU A 268 11.62 -16.85 -5.06
CA GLU A 268 10.27 -17.41 -5.09
C GLU A 268 9.29 -16.45 -5.77
N LEU A 269 9.45 -15.14 -5.52
CA LEU A 269 8.66 -14.11 -6.20
C LEU A 269 8.90 -14.13 -7.73
N TYR A 270 10.14 -14.34 -8.18
CA TYR A 270 10.43 -14.49 -9.61
C TYR A 270 9.85 -15.77 -10.23
N ILE A 271 9.74 -16.87 -9.46
CA ILE A 271 9.06 -18.09 -9.91
C ILE A 271 7.57 -17.80 -10.13
N VAL A 272 6.91 -17.18 -9.15
CA VAL A 272 5.49 -16.76 -9.27
C VAL A 272 5.31 -15.82 -10.46
N ASN A 273 6.18 -14.81 -10.62
CA ASN A 273 6.16 -13.91 -11.76
C ASN A 273 6.22 -14.68 -13.09
N GLY A 274 7.13 -15.65 -13.22
CA GLY A 274 7.27 -16.45 -14.44
C GLY A 274 5.95 -17.08 -14.89
N LYS A 275 5.20 -17.65 -13.93
CA LYS A 275 3.87 -18.21 -14.22
C LYS A 275 2.83 -17.13 -14.54
N VAL A 276 2.77 -16.05 -13.76
CA VAL A 276 1.82 -14.94 -14.00
C VAL A 276 2.01 -14.37 -15.41
N GLN A 277 3.25 -14.15 -15.85
CA GLN A 277 3.55 -13.65 -17.20
C GLN A 277 3.04 -14.58 -18.29
N ALA A 278 3.22 -15.90 -18.13
CA ALA A 278 2.72 -16.89 -19.08
C ALA A 278 1.18 -16.86 -19.17
N ILE A 279 0.49 -16.79 -18.02
CA ILE A 279 -0.98 -16.69 -17.97
C ILE A 279 -1.47 -15.42 -18.68
N LEU A 280 -0.85 -14.28 -18.41
CA LEU A 280 -1.23 -13.00 -19.03
C LEU A 280 -1.03 -13.02 -20.55
N ALA A 281 0.06 -13.63 -21.02
CA ALA A 281 0.33 -13.79 -22.45
C ALA A 281 -0.72 -14.70 -23.14
N ASP A 282 -1.10 -15.81 -22.50
CA ASP A 282 -2.14 -16.72 -23.02
C ASP A 282 -3.53 -16.04 -23.10
N GLN A 283 -3.79 -15.05 -22.23
CA GLN A 283 -4.99 -14.22 -22.24
C GLN A 283 -4.89 -13.01 -23.20
N GLY A 284 -3.82 -12.91 -23.99
CA GLY A 284 -3.62 -11.84 -24.98
C GLY A 284 -3.35 -10.46 -24.37
N MET A 285 -2.95 -10.39 -23.10
CA MET A 285 -2.64 -9.13 -22.43
C MET A 285 -1.22 -8.67 -22.78
N ASN A 286 -1.02 -7.36 -22.88
CA ASN A 286 0.31 -6.77 -23.04
C ASN A 286 0.84 -6.30 -21.68
N VAL A 287 1.86 -6.96 -21.17
CA VAL A 287 2.49 -6.56 -19.91
C VAL A 287 3.39 -5.36 -20.15
N TYR A 288 2.91 -4.17 -19.76
CA TYR A 288 3.59 -2.90 -19.96
C TYR A 288 4.78 -2.73 -19.01
N LYS A 289 4.61 -3.10 -17.74
CA LYS A 289 5.62 -2.95 -16.70
C LYS A 289 5.44 -4.00 -15.61
N THR A 290 6.54 -4.47 -15.02
CA THR A 290 6.51 -5.48 -13.96
C THR A 290 7.36 -5.03 -12.79
N PHE A 291 6.83 -5.22 -11.59
CA PHE A 291 7.45 -4.93 -10.30
C PHE A 291 7.52 -6.24 -9.51
N VAL A 292 8.69 -6.61 -8.99
CA VAL A 292 8.90 -7.79 -8.16
C VAL A 292 9.70 -7.37 -6.94
N GLY A 293 9.21 -7.69 -5.73
CA GLY A 293 9.86 -7.29 -4.49
C GLY A 293 8.87 -7.07 -3.35
N GLU A 294 9.28 -6.33 -2.32
CA GLU A 294 8.46 -6.01 -1.15
C GLU A 294 7.97 -4.56 -1.25
N PHE A 295 6.66 -4.39 -1.47
CA PHE A 295 6.02 -3.09 -1.66
C PHE A 295 5.02 -2.78 -0.53
N MET A 296 4.32 -3.79 -0.04
CA MET A 296 3.45 -3.69 1.12
C MET A 296 3.50 -5.03 1.86
N THR A 297 4.27 -5.06 2.95
CA THR A 297 4.54 -6.28 3.71
C THR A 297 3.50 -6.52 4.80
N SER A 298 3.66 -7.60 5.54
CA SER A 298 3.01 -7.86 6.82
C SER A 298 4.07 -8.40 7.78
N LEU A 299 4.95 -7.51 8.25
CA LEU A 299 6.11 -7.85 9.06
C LEU A 299 6.92 -9.00 8.42
N GLU A 300 7.11 -10.12 9.13
CA GLU A 300 7.81 -11.31 8.64
C GLU A 300 6.89 -12.40 8.06
N MET A 301 5.67 -12.06 7.61
CA MET A 301 4.78 -13.03 6.97
C MET A 301 5.45 -13.60 5.71
N ALA A 302 5.57 -14.92 5.62
CA ALA A 302 5.94 -15.56 4.36
C ALA A 302 4.69 -15.72 3.50
N GLY A 303 4.78 -15.26 2.26
CA GLY A 303 3.68 -15.20 1.32
C GLY A 303 3.93 -14.15 0.24
N CYS A 304 3.01 -14.09 -0.70
CA CYS A 304 3.03 -13.07 -1.75
C CYS A 304 1.64 -12.64 -2.15
N SER A 305 1.54 -11.52 -2.85
CA SER A 305 0.34 -11.09 -3.55
C SER A 305 0.64 -10.75 -5.00
N VAL A 306 -0.31 -11.03 -5.87
CA VAL A 306 -0.31 -10.59 -7.26
C VAL A 306 -1.25 -9.40 -7.36
N THR A 307 -0.80 -8.32 -7.98
CA THR A 307 -1.60 -7.14 -8.28
C THR A 307 -1.52 -6.82 -9.76
N LEU A 308 -2.68 -6.63 -10.39
CA LEU A 308 -2.80 -6.19 -11.78
C LEU A 308 -3.48 -4.83 -11.83
N LEU A 309 -2.87 -3.89 -12.55
CA LEU A 309 -3.46 -2.60 -12.90
C LEU A 309 -3.69 -2.53 -14.40
N LYS A 310 -4.95 -2.36 -14.80
CA LYS A 310 -5.34 -2.13 -16.20
C LYS A 310 -4.96 -0.71 -16.59
N LEU A 311 -4.21 -0.56 -17.68
CA LEU A 311 -3.62 0.70 -18.09
C LEU A 311 -4.29 1.27 -19.34
N ASP A 312 -4.45 2.59 -19.34
CA ASP A 312 -4.58 3.37 -20.56
C ASP A 312 -3.39 4.32 -20.72
N ASN A 313 -3.38 5.12 -21.78
CA ASN A 313 -2.26 6.01 -22.09
C ASN A 313 -1.96 7.01 -20.96
N GLN A 314 -2.99 7.52 -20.27
CA GLN A 314 -2.80 8.45 -19.16
C GLN A 314 -2.15 7.75 -17.97
N LEU A 315 -2.60 6.54 -17.62
CA LEU A 315 -2.03 5.79 -16.50
C LEU A 315 -0.59 5.36 -16.80
N LYS A 316 -0.26 4.97 -18.05
CA LYS A 316 1.11 4.69 -18.47
C LYS A 316 2.03 5.90 -18.27
N GLU A 317 1.61 7.06 -18.77
CA GLU A 317 2.39 8.30 -18.66
C GLU A 317 2.67 8.70 -17.20
N LEU A 318 1.68 8.51 -16.31
CA LEU A 318 1.84 8.83 -14.88
C LEU A 318 2.64 7.76 -14.12
N LEU A 319 2.52 6.49 -14.51
CA LEU A 319 3.32 5.40 -13.95
C LEU A 319 4.81 5.56 -14.28
N ASP A 320 5.14 6.07 -15.47
CA ASP A 320 6.51 6.32 -15.91
C ASP A 320 7.08 7.68 -15.49
N ALA A 321 6.26 8.58 -14.94
CA ALA A 321 6.76 9.83 -14.39
C ALA A 321 7.78 9.55 -13.26
N PRO A 322 8.85 10.36 -13.14
CA PRO A 322 9.93 10.08 -12.21
C PRO A 322 9.48 10.14 -10.76
N SER A 323 10.17 9.39 -9.90
CA SER A 323 9.98 9.45 -8.45
C SER A 323 11.31 9.34 -7.71
N THR A 324 11.42 10.11 -6.62
CA THR A 324 12.56 10.07 -5.72
C THR A 324 12.21 9.46 -4.36
N ALA A 325 11.06 8.77 -4.25
CA ALA A 325 10.67 8.10 -3.02
C ALA A 325 11.65 6.96 -2.71
N PRO A 326 12.12 6.79 -1.46
CA PRO A 326 13.14 5.80 -1.11
C PRO A 326 12.87 4.36 -1.60
N ALA A 327 11.61 3.93 -1.56
CA ALA A 327 11.19 2.58 -1.93
C ALA A 327 10.59 2.47 -3.34
N PHE A 328 10.59 3.56 -4.12
CA PHE A 328 10.09 3.56 -5.50
C PHE A 328 10.85 4.62 -6.32
N TYR A 329 12.14 4.38 -6.49
CA TYR A 329 12.98 5.28 -7.28
C TYR A 329 12.88 4.94 -8.76
N SER A 330 12.50 5.90 -9.61
CA SER A 330 12.33 5.72 -11.06
C SER A 330 12.68 6.98 -11.84
#